data_AF-A0A354Z329-F1
#
_entry.id   AF-A0A354Z329-F1
#
_cell.length_a   1.000
_cell.length_b   1.000
_cell.length_c   1.000
_cell.angle_alpha   90.00
_cell.angle_beta   90.00
_cell.angle_gamma   90.00
#
_symmetry.space_group_name_H-M   'P 1'
#
loop_
_entity.id
_entity.type
_entity.pdbx_description
1 polymer ?
#
loop_
_entity_poly.entity_id
_entity_poly.type
_entity_poly.pdbx_seq_one_letter_code
_entity_poly.pdbx_strand_id
1 'polypeptide(L)'
;VGFIALIGVAAEFGVIMLIYLDAAVGRARAAGRLDLTTLDTVLSEGALRRVRPKAMTVFTIFAGLIPIMLAEGAGAATMQRIAAPMLGGMVSAPLLSLLIIPAVYRLWLSRELRRRSTTGSQP
;
A
#
# COMPACT_ATOMS: atom_id res chain seq x y z
N VAL A 1 17.95 11.94 -8.86
CA VAL A 1 17.72 11.80 -7.40
C VAL A 1 16.24 11.62 -7.03
N GLY A 2 15.28 12.31 -7.66
CA GLY A 2 13.84 12.15 -7.34
C GLY A 2 13.30 10.72 -7.42
N PHE A 3 13.71 9.94 -8.43
CA PHE A 3 13.34 8.52 -8.53
C PHE A 3 13.85 7.67 -7.36
N ILE A 4 15.03 7.98 -6.82
CA ILE A 4 15.60 7.25 -5.68
C ILE A 4 14.77 7.51 -4.43
N ALA A 5 14.40 8.78 -4.20
CA ALA A 5 13.49 9.14 -3.12
C ALA A 5 12.13 8.43 -3.26
N LEU A 6 11.61 8.36 -4.49
CA LEU A 6 10.35 7.67 -4.78
C LEU A 6 10.40 6.17 -4.46
N ILE A 7 11.52 5.48 -4.72
CA ILE A 7 11.66 4.06 -4.40
C ILE A 7 11.46 3.82 -2.89
N GLY A 8 12.07 4.66 -2.05
CA GLY A 8 11.91 4.58 -0.60
C GLY A 8 10.45 4.75 -0.16
N VAL A 9 9.77 5.77 -0.70
CA VAL A 9 8.36 6.03 -0.36
C VAL A 9 7.44 4.93 -0.89
N ALA A 10 7.72 4.38 -2.07
CA ALA A 10 6.96 3.24 -2.60
C ALA A 10 7.12 2.00 -1.71
N ALA A 11 8.35 1.74 -1.23
CA ALA A 11 8.62 0.65 -0.29
C ALA A 11 7.88 0.85 1.03
N GLU A 12 7.89 2.07 1.58
CA GLU A 12 7.12 2.44 2.78
C GLU A 12 5.62 2.14 2.60
N PHE A 13 5.01 2.60 1.51
CA PHE A 13 3.60 2.31 1.24
C PHE A 13 3.31 0.83 1.08
N GLY A 14 4.23 0.04 0.54
CA GLY A 14 4.13 -1.41 0.46
C GLY A 14 4.18 -2.07 1.83
N VAL A 15 5.18 -1.74 2.64
CA VAL A 15 5.41 -2.35 3.97
C VAL A 15 4.28 -2.02 4.94
N ILE A 16 3.85 -0.76 5.01
CA ILE A 16 2.71 -0.35 5.85
C ILE A 16 1.45 -1.11 5.42
N MET A 17 1.28 -1.31 4.11
CA MET A 17 0.18 -2.11 3.58
C MET A 17 0.34 -3.62 3.85
N LEU A 18 1.51 -4.15 4.17
CA LEU A 18 1.61 -5.54 4.62
C LEU A 18 1.27 -5.65 6.11
N ILE A 19 1.85 -4.77 6.93
CA ILE A 19 1.67 -4.77 8.40
C ILE A 19 0.18 -4.70 8.78
N TYR A 20 -0.59 -3.80 8.18
CA TYR A 20 -2.01 -3.68 8.50
C TYR A 20 -2.84 -4.86 8.00
N LEU A 21 -2.41 -5.54 6.92
CA LEU A 21 -3.12 -6.68 6.34
C LEU A 21 -2.90 -7.89 7.24
N ASP A 22 -1.65 -8.07 7.67
CA ASP A 22 -1.26 -9.06 8.66
C ASP A 22 -1.98 -8.84 9.99
N ALA A 23 -2.06 -7.60 10.48
CA ALA A 23 -2.83 -7.28 11.69
C ALA A 23 -4.34 -7.52 11.55
N ALA A 24 -4.93 -7.35 10.35
CA ALA A 24 -6.34 -7.68 10.11
C ALA A 24 -6.56 -9.19 10.12
N VAL A 25 -5.68 -9.94 9.45
CA VAL A 25 -5.74 -11.40 9.35
C VAL A 25 -5.45 -12.07 10.69
N GLY A 26 -4.47 -11.57 11.44
CA GLY A 26 -4.14 -12.04 12.79
C GLY A 26 -5.32 -11.90 13.74
N ARG A 27 -6.03 -10.76 13.71
CA ARG A 27 -7.27 -10.56 14.48
C ARG A 27 -8.39 -11.52 14.05
N ALA A 28 -8.56 -11.74 12.75
CA ALA A 28 -9.56 -12.69 12.25
C ALA A 28 -9.23 -14.14 12.64
N ARG A 29 -7.95 -14.52 12.58
CA ARG A 29 -7.47 -15.85 12.97
C ARG A 29 -7.63 -16.09 14.47
N ALA A 30 -7.25 -15.13 15.31
CA ALA A 30 -7.43 -15.22 16.76
C ALA A 30 -8.91 -15.33 17.18
N ALA A 31 -9.81 -14.74 16.39
CA ALA A 31 -11.25 -14.83 16.61
C ALA A 31 -11.90 -16.08 15.98
N GLY A 32 -11.12 -17.00 15.39
CA GLY A 32 -11.66 -18.19 14.72
C GLY A 32 -12.50 -17.91 13.46
N ARG A 33 -12.42 -16.68 12.91
CA ARG A 33 -13.26 -16.18 11.82
C ARG A 33 -12.53 -16.12 10.48
N LEU A 34 -11.37 -16.77 10.36
CA LEU A 34 -10.59 -16.77 9.12
C LEU A 34 -10.90 -18.02 8.29
N ASP A 35 -11.71 -17.85 7.26
CA ASP A 35 -12.04 -18.86 6.26
C ASP A 35 -12.04 -18.23 4.85
N LEU A 36 -12.07 -19.05 3.79
CA LEU A 36 -12.15 -18.59 2.40
C LEU A 36 -13.38 -17.71 2.14
N THR A 37 -14.49 -17.96 2.85
CA THR A 37 -15.74 -17.19 2.72
C THR A 37 -15.65 -15.79 3.35
N THR A 38 -14.88 -15.64 4.43
CA THR A 38 -14.73 -14.37 5.17
C THR A 38 -13.51 -13.56 4.75
N LEU A 39 -12.60 -14.16 3.97
CA LEU A 39 -11.34 -13.58 3.53
C LEU A 39 -11.49 -12.21 2.88
N ASP A 40 -12.45 -12.05 1.97
CA ASP A 40 -12.65 -10.80 1.24
C ASP A 40 -13.12 -9.67 2.16
N THR A 41 -13.99 -9.98 3.12
CA THR A 41 -14.48 -9.02 4.13
C THR A 41 -13.33 -8.55 5.02
N VAL A 42 -12.51 -9.48 5.53
CA VAL A 42 -11.37 -9.16 6.41
C VAL A 42 -10.33 -8.31 5.68
N LEU A 43 -10.03 -8.64 4.43
CA LEU A 43 -9.06 -7.88 3.62
C LEU A 43 -9.60 -6.49 3.26
N SER A 44 -10.89 -6.38 2.94
CA SER A 44 -11.53 -5.09 2.61
C SER A 44 -11.54 -4.13 3.80
N GLU A 45 -11.95 -4.61 4.98
CA GLU A 45 -11.88 -3.81 6.21
C GLU A 45 -10.44 -3.41 6.55
N GLY A 46 -9.51 -4.34 6.36
CA GLY A 46 -8.08 -4.09 6.51
C GLY A 46 -7.61 -2.98 5.57
N ALA A 47 -7.96 -3.02 4.29
CA ALA A 47 -7.50 -2.09 3.26
C ALA A 47 -8.11 -0.68 3.44
N LEU A 48 -9.40 -0.58 3.76
CA LEU A 48 -10.12 0.70 3.90
C LEU A 48 -9.55 1.60 4.99
N ARG A 49 -9.07 1.03 6.10
CA ARG A 49 -8.45 1.79 7.19
C ARG A 49 -7.20 2.58 6.77
N ARG A 50 -6.62 2.30 5.60
CA ARG A 50 -5.36 2.88 5.12
C ARG A 50 -5.54 4.03 4.16
N VAL A 51 -6.75 4.22 3.64
CA VAL A 51 -7.05 5.30 2.67
C VAL A 51 -6.79 6.66 3.31
N ARG A 52 -7.23 6.87 4.56
CA ARG A 52 -6.99 8.12 5.30
C ARG A 52 -5.49 8.41 5.54
N PRO A 53 -4.70 7.48 6.12
CA PRO A 53 -3.26 7.67 6.28
C PRO A 53 -2.52 7.93 4.96
N LYS A 54 -2.81 7.15 3.90
CA LYS A 54 -2.15 7.35 2.60
C LYS A 54 -2.50 8.69 1.98
N ALA A 55 -3.76 9.10 2.05
CA ALA A 55 -4.20 10.41 1.56
C ALA A 55 -3.48 11.55 2.29
N MET A 56 -3.33 11.45 3.63
CA MET A 56 -2.61 12.45 4.41
C MET A 56 -1.17 12.65 3.91
N THR A 57 -0.42 11.57 3.67
CA THR A 57 0.95 11.66 3.14
C THR A 57 0.99 12.28 1.74
N VAL A 58 0.07 11.87 0.86
CA VAL A 58 -0.03 12.40 -0.51
C VAL A 58 -0.27 13.91 -0.49
N PHE A 59 -1.23 14.37 0.32
CA PHE A 59 -1.53 15.79 0.44
C PHE A 59 -0.36 16.61 0.98
N THR A 60 0.32 16.11 2.03
CA THR A 60 1.50 16.78 2.59
C THR A 60 2.61 16.93 1.54
N ILE A 61 2.88 15.89 0.77
CA ILE A 61 3.92 15.93 -0.26
C ILE A 61 3.53 16.87 -1.40
N PHE A 62 2.26 16.86 -1.81
CA PHE A 62 1.77 17.79 -2.83
C PHE A 62 1.88 19.24 -2.37
N ALA A 63 1.48 19.54 -1.13
CA ALA A 63 1.61 20.88 -0.56
C ALA A 63 3.07 21.36 -0.56
N GLY A 64 4.03 20.48 -0.28
CA GLY A 64 5.46 20.80 -0.31
C GLY A 64 6.07 20.92 -1.73
N LEU A 65 5.56 20.18 -2.71
CA LEU A 65 6.16 20.11 -4.05
C LEU A 65 5.49 21.02 -5.09
N ILE A 66 4.21 21.38 -4.93
CA ILE A 66 3.51 22.30 -5.84
C ILE A 66 4.24 23.64 -6.00
N PRO A 67 4.68 24.32 -4.92
CA PRO A 67 5.41 25.58 -5.07
C PRO A 67 6.71 25.43 -5.86
N ILE A 68 7.40 24.30 -5.70
CA ILE A 68 8.64 23.99 -6.44
C ILE A 68 8.36 23.79 -7.93
N MET A 69 7.21 23.21 -8.28
CA MET A 69 6.79 23.05 -9.67
C MET A 69 6.47 24.39 -10.35
N LEU A 70 5.94 25.35 -9.59
CA LEU A 70 5.54 26.67 -10.10
C LEU A 70 6.67 27.70 -10.03
N ALA A 71 7.77 27.39 -9.36
CA ALA A 71 8.89 28.32 -9.21
C ALA A 71 9.56 28.62 -10.57
N GLU A 72 9.89 29.89 -10.77
CA GLU A 72 10.62 30.40 -11.94
C GLU A 72 11.93 31.06 -11.50
N GLY A 73 12.92 31.11 -12.40
CA GLY A 73 14.23 31.71 -12.14
C GLY A 73 15.38 30.70 -12.04
N ALA A 74 16.54 31.18 -11.58
CA ALA A 74 17.76 30.39 -11.56
C ALA A 74 17.64 29.15 -10.67
N GLY A 75 17.97 27.97 -11.22
CA GLY A 75 17.90 26.69 -10.50
C GLY A 75 16.53 26.02 -10.47
N ALA A 76 15.46 26.69 -10.91
CA ALA A 76 14.10 26.14 -10.95
C ALA A 76 14.03 24.86 -11.79
N ALA A 77 14.57 24.88 -13.01
CA ALA A 77 14.57 23.72 -13.89
C ALA A 77 15.25 22.47 -13.27
N THR A 78 16.29 22.67 -12.46
CA THR A 78 16.97 21.57 -11.75
C THR A 78 16.08 21.00 -10.65
N MET A 79 15.50 21.87 -9.82
CA MET A 79 14.62 21.45 -8.73
C MET A 79 13.34 20.78 -9.24
N GLN A 80 12.78 21.28 -10.34
CA GLN A 80 11.61 20.68 -10.98
C GLN A 80 11.89 19.25 -11.47
N ARG A 81 13.07 18.99 -12.05
CA ARG A 81 13.48 17.63 -12.47
C ARG A 81 13.63 16.66 -11.30
N ILE A 82 13.89 17.17 -10.09
CA ILE A 82 13.97 16.36 -8.87
C ILE A 82 12.57 16.08 -8.32
N ALA A 83 11.69 17.09 -8.28
CA ALA A 83 10.36 17.00 -7.70
C ALA A 83 9.33 16.30 -8.61
N ALA A 84 9.43 16.44 -9.93
CA ALA A 84 8.43 15.91 -10.87
C ALA A 84 8.23 14.38 -10.77
N PRO A 85 9.29 13.54 -10.70
CA PRO A 85 9.12 12.11 -10.47
C PRO A 85 8.43 11.79 -9.14
N MET A 86 8.68 12.58 -8.10
CA MET A 86 8.08 12.36 -6.78
C MET A 86 6.57 12.64 -6.81
N LEU A 87 6.14 13.72 -7.48
CA LEU A 87 4.71 14.03 -7.66
C LEU A 87 3.97 12.92 -8.40
N GLY A 88 4.49 12.48 -9.54
CA GLY A 88 3.87 11.40 -10.31
C GLY A 88 3.83 10.09 -9.54
N GLY A 89 4.93 9.76 -8.85
CA GLY A 89 5.03 8.58 -8.00
C GLY A 89 4.10 8.61 -6.79
N MET A 90 3.81 9.79 -6.23
CA MET A 90 2.90 9.95 -5.11
C MET A 90 1.43 9.73 -5.51
N VAL A 91 1.10 9.85 -6.79
CA VAL A 91 -0.21 9.40 -7.30
C VAL A 91 -0.21 7.89 -7.48
N SER A 92 0.80 7.36 -8.18
CA SER A 92 0.79 5.96 -8.61
C SER A 92 1.09 4.98 -7.47
N ALA A 93 2.05 5.27 -6.60
CA ALA A 93 2.49 4.33 -5.56
C ALA A 93 1.41 4.00 -4.52
N PRO A 94 0.64 4.96 -3.97
CA PRO A 94 -0.48 4.65 -3.09
C PRO A 94 -1.57 3.84 -3.77
N LEU A 95 -1.89 4.16 -5.04
CA LEU A 95 -2.90 3.46 -5.83
C LEU A 95 -2.48 2.01 -6.10
N LEU A 96 -1.26 1.81 -6.61
CA LEU A 96 -0.69 0.47 -6.81
C LEU A 96 -0.63 -0.29 -5.49
N SER A 97 -0.20 0.35 -4.39
CA SER A 97 -0.19 -0.30 -3.09
C SER A 97 -1.59 -0.63 -2.56
N LEU A 98 -2.62 0.20 -2.82
CA LEU A 98 -4.01 -0.07 -2.44
C LEU A 98 -4.64 -1.22 -3.23
N LEU A 99 -4.25 -1.41 -4.49
CA LEU A 99 -4.86 -2.40 -5.39
C LEU A 99 -4.05 -3.70 -5.45
N ILE A 100 -2.75 -3.60 -5.73
CA ILE A 100 -1.89 -4.75 -6.03
C ILE A 100 -1.55 -5.53 -4.76
N ILE A 101 -1.15 -4.86 -3.68
CA ILE A 101 -0.69 -5.56 -2.47
C ILE A 101 -1.82 -6.41 -1.84
N PRO A 102 -3.07 -5.91 -1.68
CA PRO A 102 -4.16 -6.75 -1.17
C PRO A 102 -4.52 -7.90 -2.11
N ALA A 103 -4.46 -7.69 -3.42
CA ALA A 103 -4.73 -8.74 -4.40
C ALA A 103 -3.70 -9.88 -4.33
N VAL A 104 -2.41 -9.54 -4.26
CA VAL A 104 -1.33 -10.52 -4.11
C VAL A 104 -1.44 -11.25 -2.77
N TYR A 105 -1.69 -10.51 -1.69
CA TYR A 105 -1.84 -11.10 -0.37
C TYR A 105 -3.06 -12.04 -0.28
N ARG A 106 -4.20 -11.66 -0.90
CA ARG A 106 -5.38 -12.53 -1.03
C ARG A 106 -5.04 -13.83 -1.74
N LEU A 107 -4.32 -13.75 -2.87
CA LEU A 107 -3.94 -14.93 -3.64
C LEU A 107 -3.08 -15.87 -2.78
N TRP A 108 -2.07 -15.32 -2.10
CA TRP A 108 -1.19 -16.08 -1.21
C TRP A 108 -1.97 -16.74 -0.06
N LEU A 109 -2.77 -15.97 0.68
CA LEU A 109 -3.52 -16.48 1.83
C LEU A 109 -4.59 -17.50 1.43
N SER A 110 -5.26 -17.30 0.28
CA SER A 110 -6.25 -18.26 -0.21
C SER A 110 -5.64 -19.61 -0.61
N ARG A 111 -4.37 -19.63 -1.06
CA ARG A 111 -3.63 -20.87 -1.34
C ARG A 111 -3.25 -21.59 -0.05
N GLU A 112 -2.81 -20.83 0.95
CA GLU A 112 -2.47 -21.37 2.27
C GLU A 112 -3.69 -22.00 2.96
N LEU A 113 -4.84 -21.32 2.94
CA LEU A 113 -6.09 -21.84 3.52
C LEU A 113 -6.55 -23.13 2.82
N ARG A 114 -6.52 -23.17 1.48
CA ARG A 114 -6.86 -24.38 0.70
C ARG A 114 -5.96 -25.58 1.03
N ARG A 115 -4.65 -25.36 1.20
CA ARG A 115 -3.71 -26.43 1.56
C ARG A 115 -4.03 -27.02 2.93
N ARG A 116 -4.41 -26.20 3.90
CA ARG A 116 -4.78 -26.67 5.25
C ARG A 116 -6.07 -27.49 5.23
N SER A 117 -7.06 -27.11 4.42
CA SER A 117 -8.28 -27.89 4.23
C SER A 117 -8.01 -29.28 3.67
N THR A 118 -7.01 -29.45 2.80
CA THR A 118 -6.65 -30.75 2.22
C THR A 118 -5.83 -31.65 3.17
N THR A 119 -5.09 -31.08 4.12
CA THR A 119 -4.29 -31.85 5.08
C THR A 119 -5.08 -32.30 6.31
N GLY A 120 -6.20 -31.64 6.62
CA GLY A 120 -7.08 -32.00 7.75
C GLY A 120 -7.99 -33.22 7.54
N SER A 121 -7.84 -33.97 6.45
CA SER A 121 -8.66 -35.15 6.12
C SER A 121 -7.85 -36.45 6.11
N GLN A 122 -7.06 -36.70 7.16
CA GLN A 122 -6.63 -38.08 7.47
C GLN A 122 -7.07 -38.44 8.90
N PRO A 123 -7.94 -39.48 9.06
CA PRO A 123 -8.39 -39.99 10.35
C PRO A 123 -7.31 -40.79 11.09
#